data_AF-A0AAP3F901-F1
#
_entry.id   AF-A0AAP3F901-F1
#
_cell.length_a   1.000
_cell.length_b   1.000
_cell.length_c   1.000
_cell.angle_alpha   90.00
_cell.angle_beta   90.00
_cell.angle_gamma   90.00
#
_symmetry.space_group_name_H-M   'P 1'
#
loop_
_entity.id
_entity.type
_entity.pdbx_description
1 polymer ?
#
loop_
_entity_poly.entity_id
_entity_poly.type
_entity_poly.pdbx_seq_one_letter_code
_entity_poly.pdbx_strand_id
1 'polypeptide(L)'
;MTNNTNKHTLPIWTEVEYTALCKNPYLSTPFFIPKESKVFLCKEDGSREEQRMIFLVFKSTAAAEEDEWEDDPMPGEMWVKPLEDDDTEVYEPAKVIYLGQDIDDFIQVTSEDENTITFDIYWRHGDVKVEKAEKTDDGFVCKKEDFGDEGLRLTLIPEEGNPFSLYLQIPYIGFSLYDSEGNKVHNELEVAHDKVDEYRYEFVGDDNNDRFTLQLDDNKLVYICVLRHEDAQLVVRDQRQRLAVVDQIPSEGKLSELMMNAHSALIKNKNYRWRINIAGSSITHEVELEITPESLVAFIKEQMAKGIDIDTLGQSLIAMEQKYAFQWFWLKDSDWSHDDPMFDMFMNQLVAFSYVSQKPIQGDQLQARNNKRKIKRCAKLIKAHQKGEISLWEEDEEQRKEILHLFSTFHSPFVEILESLKDEETEEEA
;
A
#
# COMPACT_ATOMS: atom_id res chain seq x y z
N MET A 1 -10.73 3.41 -4.62
CA MET A 1 -11.27 4.35 -5.62
C MET A 1 -12.31 5.22 -4.94
N THR A 2 -11.93 6.43 -4.57
CA THR A 2 -12.86 7.54 -4.34
C THR A 2 -12.42 8.59 -5.36
N ASN A 3 -13.20 8.75 -6.44
CA ASN A 3 -12.96 9.77 -7.46
C ASN A 3 -13.08 11.15 -6.81
N ASN A 4 -11.99 11.68 -6.27
CA ASN A 4 -11.92 13.05 -5.77
C ASN A 4 -11.66 13.99 -6.93
N THR A 5 -12.70 14.22 -7.72
CA THR A 5 -13.05 15.51 -8.33
C THR A 5 -14.45 15.43 -8.97
N ASN A 6 -15.42 14.80 -8.29
CA ASN A 6 -16.81 15.04 -8.63
C ASN A 6 -17.18 16.44 -8.11
N LYS A 7 -17.22 17.43 -9.02
CA LYS A 7 -17.95 18.67 -8.74
C LYS A 7 -19.43 18.30 -8.69
N HIS A 8 -19.95 18.10 -7.50
CA HIS A 8 -21.38 17.93 -7.27
C HIS A 8 -22.12 19.21 -7.69
N THR A 9 -23.30 19.01 -8.24
CA THR A 9 -24.17 20.08 -8.74
C THR A 9 -25.14 20.58 -7.67
N LEU A 10 -25.38 19.77 -6.64
CA LEU A 10 -26.21 20.09 -5.48
C LEU A 10 -25.40 20.07 -4.18
N PRO A 11 -25.85 20.83 -3.15
CA PRO A 11 -25.17 20.90 -1.86
C PRO A 11 -25.29 19.61 -1.03
N ILE A 12 -26.19 18.71 -1.43
CA ILE A 12 -26.45 17.40 -0.82
C ILE A 12 -26.43 16.36 -1.94
N TRP A 13 -25.61 15.31 -1.78
CA TRP A 13 -25.44 14.28 -2.79
C TRP A 13 -25.32 12.88 -2.20
N THR A 14 -25.53 11.89 -3.04
CA THR A 14 -25.41 10.48 -2.70
C THR A 14 -24.06 9.94 -3.14
N GLU A 15 -23.36 9.25 -2.24
CA GLU A 15 -22.18 8.45 -2.57
C GLU A 15 -22.47 6.97 -2.36
N VAL A 16 -21.82 6.12 -3.17
CA VAL A 16 -21.92 4.66 -3.04
C VAL A 16 -20.52 4.08 -2.92
N GLU A 17 -20.34 3.26 -1.90
CA GLU A 17 -19.11 2.52 -1.64
C GLU A 17 -19.36 1.03 -1.85
N TYR A 18 -18.44 0.40 -2.58
CA TYR A 18 -18.54 -1.01 -2.97
C TYR A 18 -17.50 -1.84 -2.22
N THR A 19 -17.94 -2.90 -1.54
CA THR A 19 -17.03 -3.90 -0.98
C THR A 19 -16.41 -4.76 -2.10
N ALA A 20 -15.51 -5.67 -1.73
CA ALA A 20 -14.92 -6.62 -2.68
C ALA A 20 -15.98 -7.54 -3.34
N LEU A 21 -17.07 -7.87 -2.62
CA LEU A 21 -18.15 -8.72 -3.11
C LEU A 21 -19.01 -8.07 -4.19
N CYS A 22 -18.91 -6.74 -4.35
CA CYS A 22 -19.59 -6.00 -5.41
C CYS A 22 -18.80 -5.99 -6.73
N LYS A 23 -17.66 -6.68 -6.81
CA LYS A 23 -16.72 -6.59 -7.93
C LYS A 23 -16.46 -7.96 -8.53
N ASN A 24 -16.15 -7.96 -9.83
CA ASN A 24 -15.63 -9.13 -10.52
C ASN A 24 -14.30 -8.74 -11.20
N PRO A 25 -13.26 -9.57 -11.13
CA PRO A 25 -11.96 -9.25 -11.73
C PRO A 25 -12.00 -9.08 -13.26
N TYR A 26 -13.01 -9.66 -13.93
CA TYR A 26 -13.18 -9.57 -15.37
C TYR A 26 -14.11 -8.43 -15.81
N LEU A 27 -14.60 -7.60 -14.89
CA LEU A 27 -15.51 -6.49 -15.20
C LEU A 27 -14.97 -5.19 -14.62
N SER A 28 -14.90 -4.15 -15.45
CA SER A 28 -14.39 -2.83 -15.03
C SER A 28 -15.29 -2.12 -14.01
N THR A 29 -16.56 -2.50 -13.94
CA THR A 29 -17.60 -1.76 -13.23
C THR A 29 -18.12 -2.59 -12.05
N PRO A 30 -18.13 -2.03 -10.82
CA PRO A 30 -18.75 -2.68 -9.68
C PRO A 30 -20.29 -2.69 -9.80
N PHE A 31 -20.93 -3.58 -9.06
CA PHE A 31 -22.38 -3.71 -9.01
C PHE A 31 -22.94 -3.32 -7.65
N PHE A 32 -24.12 -2.71 -7.67
CA PHE A 32 -24.90 -2.50 -6.46
C PHE A 32 -25.44 -3.83 -5.97
N ILE A 33 -25.13 -4.20 -4.73
CA ILE A 33 -25.67 -5.37 -4.07
C ILE A 33 -26.23 -4.90 -2.73
N PRO A 34 -27.54 -5.04 -2.45
CA PRO A 34 -28.16 -4.42 -1.28
C PRO A 34 -27.51 -4.71 0.08
N LYS A 35 -26.84 -5.85 0.23
CA LYS A 35 -26.18 -6.22 1.49
C LYS A 35 -24.70 -5.85 1.56
N GLU A 36 -24.10 -5.50 0.43
CA GLU A 36 -22.66 -5.33 0.26
C GLU A 36 -22.28 -3.90 -0.16
N SER A 37 -23.19 -3.19 -0.81
CA SER A 37 -23.03 -1.77 -1.13
C SER A 37 -23.46 -0.90 0.05
N LYS A 38 -22.66 0.12 0.35
CA LYS A 38 -22.99 1.15 1.34
C LYS A 38 -23.34 2.44 0.64
N VAL A 39 -24.46 3.04 1.02
CA VAL A 39 -24.92 4.31 0.45
C VAL A 39 -24.79 5.39 1.51
N PHE A 40 -24.29 6.56 1.13
CA PHE A 40 -24.06 7.68 2.03
C PHE A 40 -24.78 8.92 1.54
N LEU A 41 -25.36 9.66 2.49
CA LEU A 41 -25.79 11.04 2.28
C LEU A 41 -24.64 11.96 2.65
N CYS A 42 -24.18 12.74 1.68
CA CYS A 42 -23.07 13.67 1.83
C CYS A 42 -23.55 15.11 1.70
N LYS A 43 -22.89 16.04 2.40
CA LYS A 43 -23.20 17.46 2.39
C LYS A 43 -21.94 18.31 2.19
N GLU A 44 -22.10 19.53 1.67
CA GLU A 44 -21.00 20.48 1.45
C GLU A 44 -20.20 20.82 2.71
N ASP A 45 -20.80 20.70 3.89
CA ASP A 45 -20.13 20.92 5.18
C ASP A 45 -19.18 19.78 5.58
N GLY A 46 -19.07 18.73 4.76
CA GLY A 46 -18.24 17.55 4.98
C GLY A 46 -18.94 16.43 5.74
N SER A 47 -20.22 16.59 6.11
CA SER A 47 -21.01 15.52 6.72
C SER A 47 -21.19 14.35 5.75
N ARG A 48 -21.00 13.12 6.25
CA ARG A 48 -21.16 11.87 5.51
C ARG A 48 -21.83 10.83 6.39
N GLU A 49 -23.08 10.49 6.09
CA GLU A 49 -23.90 9.59 6.90
C GLU A 49 -24.32 8.33 6.12
N GLU A 50 -24.05 7.15 6.67
CA GLU A 50 -24.44 5.87 6.07
C GLU A 50 -25.96 5.66 6.17
N GLN A 51 -26.58 5.36 5.02
CA GLN A 51 -28.01 5.20 4.87
C GLN A 51 -28.37 3.73 4.80
N ARG A 52 -29.42 3.35 5.54
CA ARG A 52 -29.92 1.98 5.55
C ARG A 52 -30.73 1.72 4.29
N MET A 53 -30.66 0.49 3.77
CA MET A 53 -31.40 0.05 2.57
C MET A 53 -32.89 0.41 2.59
N ILE A 54 -33.55 0.29 3.75
CA ILE A 54 -34.98 0.60 3.91
C ILE A 54 -35.34 2.08 3.70
N PHE A 55 -34.33 2.96 3.65
CA PHE A 55 -34.48 4.39 3.41
C PHE A 55 -33.91 4.78 2.05
N LEU A 56 -33.66 3.83 1.16
CA LEU A 56 -33.20 4.10 -0.18
C LEU A 56 -34.34 3.96 -1.17
N VAL A 57 -34.32 4.81 -2.18
CA VAL A 57 -35.21 4.72 -3.32
C VAL A 57 -34.42 4.68 -4.61
N PHE A 58 -35.01 4.04 -5.61
CA PHE A 58 -34.38 3.68 -6.87
C PHE A 58 -35.20 4.19 -8.04
N LYS A 59 -34.53 4.57 -9.12
CA LYS A 59 -35.18 4.98 -10.36
C LYS A 59 -34.36 4.55 -11.55
N SER A 60 -34.99 3.96 -12.56
CA SER A 60 -34.28 3.60 -13.79
C SER A 60 -33.66 4.84 -14.43
N THR A 61 -32.44 4.74 -14.98
CA THR A 61 -31.86 5.85 -15.75
C THR A 61 -32.59 6.12 -17.06
N ALA A 62 -33.44 5.18 -17.50
CA ALA A 62 -34.32 5.31 -18.65
C ALA A 62 -35.69 5.92 -18.31
N ALA A 63 -36.03 6.05 -17.03
CA ALA A 63 -37.31 6.60 -16.59
C ALA A 63 -37.41 8.11 -16.89
N ALA A 64 -38.62 8.59 -17.19
CA ALA A 64 -38.87 10.02 -17.35
C ALA A 64 -38.67 10.75 -16.01
N GLU A 65 -38.31 12.04 -16.04
CA GLU A 65 -38.08 12.82 -14.80
C GLU A 65 -39.28 12.78 -13.84
N GLU A 66 -40.50 12.71 -14.38
CA GLU A 66 -41.77 12.68 -13.67
C GLU A 66 -42.19 11.30 -13.11
N ASP A 67 -41.50 10.22 -13.50
CA ASP A 67 -41.80 8.88 -12.97
C ASP A 67 -41.50 8.80 -11.46
N GLU A 68 -42.28 8.02 -10.73
CA GLU A 68 -42.08 7.83 -9.30
C GLU A 68 -40.79 7.04 -9.02
N TRP A 69 -40.23 7.25 -7.82
CA TRP A 69 -39.13 6.45 -7.32
C TRP A 69 -39.68 5.17 -6.68
N GLU A 70 -38.97 4.07 -6.85
CA GLU A 70 -39.34 2.74 -6.37
C GLU A 70 -38.57 2.38 -5.10
N ASP A 71 -39.17 1.58 -4.21
CA ASP A 71 -38.54 1.12 -2.97
C ASP A 71 -37.53 -0.02 -3.21
N ASP A 72 -37.71 -0.78 -4.30
CA ASP A 72 -36.90 -1.94 -4.65
C ASP A 72 -35.98 -1.64 -5.84
N PRO A 73 -34.74 -2.17 -5.87
CA PRO A 73 -33.83 -1.98 -7.00
C PRO A 73 -34.27 -2.79 -8.23
N MET A 74 -34.12 -2.19 -9.41
CA MET A 74 -34.51 -2.80 -10.69
C MET A 74 -33.27 -3.20 -11.49
N PRO A 75 -33.26 -4.38 -12.16
CA PRO A 75 -32.12 -4.79 -12.97
C PRO A 75 -31.77 -3.76 -14.05
N GLY A 76 -30.50 -3.41 -14.16
CA GLY A 76 -29.97 -2.44 -15.12
C GLY A 76 -29.25 -1.26 -14.48
N GLU A 77 -29.07 -0.20 -15.28
CA GLU A 77 -28.59 1.09 -14.79
C GLU A 77 -29.70 1.83 -14.06
N MET A 78 -29.42 2.27 -12.84
CA MET A 78 -30.38 2.98 -12.01
C MET A 78 -29.72 4.11 -11.22
N TRP A 79 -30.54 5.07 -10.84
CA TRP A 79 -30.26 6.08 -9.84
C TRP A 79 -30.64 5.55 -8.47
N VAL A 80 -29.82 5.85 -7.46
CA VAL A 80 -30.13 5.60 -6.05
C VAL A 80 -29.94 6.88 -5.26
N LYS A 81 -30.87 7.15 -4.34
CA LYS A 81 -30.72 8.19 -3.32
C LYS A 81 -31.46 7.79 -2.03
N PRO A 82 -31.14 8.42 -0.90
CA PRO A 82 -31.96 8.31 0.30
C PRO A 82 -33.35 8.92 0.08
N LEU A 83 -34.34 8.41 0.80
CA LEU A 83 -35.65 9.03 0.93
C LEU A 83 -35.48 10.45 1.46
N GLU A 84 -36.14 11.41 0.82
CA GLU A 84 -36.16 12.80 1.27
C GLU A 84 -37.06 12.90 2.51
N ASP A 85 -36.46 13.26 3.65
CA ASP A 85 -37.18 13.44 4.92
C ASP A 85 -37.98 14.76 4.95
N ASP A 86 -37.62 15.73 4.09
CA ASP A 86 -38.20 17.07 4.00
C ASP A 86 -38.35 17.46 2.52
N ASP A 87 -39.57 17.84 2.10
CA ASP A 87 -39.91 18.28 0.73
C ASP A 87 -39.12 19.52 0.25
N THR A 88 -38.26 20.10 1.10
CA THR A 88 -37.46 21.29 0.79
C THR A 88 -36.03 21.01 0.35
N GLU A 89 -35.48 19.83 0.64
CA GLU A 89 -34.12 19.45 0.25
C GLU A 89 -34.13 18.48 -0.93
N VAL A 90 -33.31 18.76 -1.95
CA VAL A 90 -33.17 17.91 -3.14
C VAL A 90 -31.82 17.21 -3.09
N TYR A 91 -31.83 15.88 -3.14
CA TYR A 91 -30.60 15.08 -3.07
C TYR A 91 -30.13 14.68 -4.47
N GLU A 92 -28.86 14.93 -4.79
CA GLU A 92 -28.25 14.42 -6.02
C GLU A 92 -28.10 12.90 -5.94
N PRO A 93 -28.72 12.11 -6.85
CA PRO A 93 -28.63 10.66 -6.81
C PRO A 93 -27.30 10.16 -7.37
N ALA A 94 -26.89 8.97 -6.93
CA ALA A 94 -25.74 8.26 -7.49
C ALA A 94 -26.19 7.30 -8.60
N LYS A 95 -25.42 7.22 -9.69
CA LYS A 95 -25.63 6.20 -10.73
C LYS A 95 -25.01 4.88 -10.28
N VAL A 96 -25.77 3.80 -10.35
CA VAL A 96 -25.33 2.44 -10.02
C VAL A 96 -25.86 1.42 -11.03
N ILE A 97 -25.33 0.20 -10.98
CA ILE A 97 -25.78 -0.92 -11.83
C ILE A 97 -26.20 -2.07 -10.92
N TYR A 98 -27.44 -2.53 -11.06
CA TYR A 98 -27.92 -3.72 -10.37
C TYR A 98 -28.10 -4.86 -11.37
N LEU A 99 -27.39 -5.96 -11.20
CA LEU A 99 -27.57 -7.13 -12.07
C LEU A 99 -28.88 -7.87 -11.80
N GLY A 100 -29.41 -7.73 -10.58
CA GLY A 100 -30.54 -8.53 -10.13
C GLY A 100 -30.24 -10.03 -10.11
N GLN A 101 -28.99 -10.46 -9.99
CA GLN A 101 -28.53 -11.86 -9.80
C GLN A 101 -27.15 -11.85 -9.14
N ASP A 102 -26.64 -13.02 -8.73
CA ASP A 102 -25.27 -13.15 -8.23
C ASP A 102 -24.26 -12.87 -9.37
N ILE A 103 -23.16 -12.23 -9.03
CA ILE A 103 -22.06 -11.93 -9.95
C ILE A 103 -21.40 -13.24 -10.41
N ASP A 104 -21.26 -14.20 -9.51
CA ASP A 104 -20.61 -15.48 -9.79
C ASP A 104 -21.46 -16.35 -10.75
N ASP A 105 -22.78 -16.15 -10.75
CA ASP A 105 -23.70 -16.77 -11.70
C ASP A 105 -23.79 -15.99 -13.02
N PHE A 106 -23.33 -14.74 -13.05
CA PHE A 106 -23.40 -13.88 -14.24
C PHE A 106 -22.27 -14.12 -15.22
N ILE A 107 -21.04 -14.26 -14.72
CA ILE A 107 -19.85 -14.38 -15.56
C ILE A 107 -18.86 -15.38 -14.97
N GLN A 108 -18.40 -16.32 -15.80
CA GLN A 108 -17.36 -17.27 -15.47
C GLN A 108 -16.40 -17.46 -16.63
N VAL A 109 -15.15 -17.82 -16.33
CA VAL A 109 -14.18 -18.23 -17.36
C VAL A 109 -14.25 -19.74 -17.52
N THR A 110 -14.62 -20.20 -18.72
CA THR A 110 -14.71 -21.64 -19.03
C THR A 110 -13.43 -22.20 -19.63
N SER A 111 -12.65 -21.36 -20.30
CA SER A 111 -11.33 -21.71 -20.83
C SER A 111 -10.46 -20.47 -21.04
N GLU A 112 -9.15 -20.63 -20.89
CA GLU A 112 -8.16 -19.59 -21.15
C GLU A 112 -6.87 -20.20 -21.70
N ASP A 113 -6.32 -19.61 -22.75
CA ASP A 113 -5.01 -19.94 -23.30
C ASP A 113 -4.13 -18.69 -23.52
N GLU A 114 -3.02 -18.82 -24.24
CA GLU A 114 -2.11 -17.69 -24.48
C GLU A 114 -2.74 -16.55 -25.32
N ASN A 115 -3.72 -16.85 -26.17
CA ASN A 115 -4.27 -15.92 -27.16
C ASN A 115 -5.73 -15.57 -26.92
N THR A 116 -6.48 -16.41 -26.22
CA THR A 116 -7.93 -16.32 -26.06
C THR A 116 -8.36 -16.57 -24.62
N ILE A 117 -9.53 -16.04 -24.29
CA ILE A 117 -10.26 -16.29 -23.05
C ILE A 117 -11.73 -16.46 -23.41
N THR A 118 -12.37 -17.49 -22.88
CA THR A 118 -13.78 -17.78 -23.13
C THR A 118 -14.59 -17.50 -21.86
N PHE A 119 -15.56 -16.60 -21.99
CA PHE A 119 -16.47 -16.25 -20.91
C PHE A 119 -17.83 -16.92 -21.11
N ASP A 120 -18.27 -17.73 -20.15
CA ASP A 120 -19.70 -18.04 -20.05
C ASP A 120 -20.38 -16.86 -19.35
N ILE A 121 -21.26 -16.16 -20.08
CA ILE A 121 -21.97 -14.99 -19.58
C ILE A 121 -23.46 -15.23 -19.73
N TYR A 122 -24.14 -15.31 -18.60
CA TYR A 122 -25.57 -15.54 -18.53
C TYR A 122 -26.25 -14.48 -17.67
N TRP A 123 -27.15 -13.74 -18.29
CA TRP A 123 -28.00 -12.79 -17.58
C TRP A 123 -29.45 -13.24 -17.65
N ARG A 124 -30.09 -13.40 -16.48
CA ARG A 124 -31.46 -13.93 -16.40
C ARG A 124 -32.54 -12.93 -16.84
N HIS A 125 -32.19 -11.66 -17.04
CA HIS A 125 -33.13 -10.57 -17.33
C HIS A 125 -33.02 -10.04 -18.77
N GLY A 126 -32.30 -10.73 -19.65
CA GLY A 126 -32.19 -10.32 -21.05
C GLY A 126 -31.07 -10.99 -21.83
N ASP A 127 -30.75 -10.39 -22.97
CA ASP A 127 -29.70 -10.88 -23.88
C ASP A 127 -28.35 -10.21 -23.61
N VAL A 128 -27.28 -10.96 -23.87
CA VAL A 128 -25.90 -10.49 -23.74
C VAL A 128 -25.21 -10.48 -25.12
N LYS A 129 -24.48 -9.40 -25.40
CA LYS A 129 -23.61 -9.28 -26.57
C LYS A 129 -22.22 -8.83 -26.15
N VAL A 130 -21.19 -9.49 -26.66
CA VAL A 130 -19.79 -9.10 -26.47
C VAL A 130 -19.22 -8.61 -27.80
N GLU A 131 -18.61 -7.44 -27.79
CA GLU A 131 -17.94 -6.88 -28.97
C GLU A 131 -16.73 -7.75 -29.38
N LYS A 132 -16.58 -8.00 -30.70
CA LYS A 132 -15.48 -8.77 -31.31
C LYS A 132 -15.33 -10.23 -30.83
N ALA A 133 -16.24 -10.73 -29.99
CA ALA A 133 -16.22 -12.12 -29.56
C ALA A 133 -17.04 -13.04 -30.48
N GLU A 134 -16.62 -14.30 -30.55
CA GLU A 134 -17.38 -15.37 -31.19
C GLU A 134 -18.21 -16.11 -30.13
N LYS A 135 -19.53 -16.17 -30.30
CA LYS A 135 -20.41 -16.94 -29.41
C LYS A 135 -20.42 -18.41 -29.82
N THR A 136 -19.99 -19.28 -28.91
CA THR A 136 -19.98 -20.74 -29.04
C THR A 136 -20.91 -21.39 -28.01
N ASP A 137 -20.97 -22.72 -28.00
CA ASP A 137 -21.73 -23.48 -26.98
C ASP A 137 -21.11 -23.35 -25.58
N ASP A 138 -19.81 -23.05 -25.49
CA ASP A 138 -19.04 -22.94 -24.24
C ASP A 138 -18.91 -21.49 -23.74
N GLY A 139 -19.46 -20.50 -24.46
CA GLY A 139 -19.46 -19.09 -24.09
C GLY A 139 -19.00 -18.13 -25.21
N PHE A 140 -18.55 -16.94 -24.82
CA PHE A 140 -18.00 -15.90 -25.70
C PHE A 140 -16.48 -16.01 -25.77
N VAL A 141 -15.96 -16.47 -26.90
CA VAL A 141 -14.52 -16.57 -27.17
C VAL A 141 -13.99 -15.19 -27.54
N CYS A 142 -13.17 -14.62 -26.67
CA CYS A 142 -12.57 -13.30 -26.81
C CYS A 142 -11.07 -13.43 -27.05
N LYS A 143 -10.53 -12.73 -28.05
CA LYS A 143 -9.08 -12.71 -28.26
C LYS A 143 -8.44 -11.68 -27.34
N LYS A 144 -7.35 -12.05 -26.67
CA LYS A 144 -6.63 -11.18 -25.74
C LYS A 144 -6.08 -9.91 -26.41
N GLU A 145 -5.75 -9.99 -27.70
CA GLU A 145 -5.30 -8.84 -28.50
C GLU A 145 -6.39 -7.78 -28.73
N ASP A 146 -7.67 -8.14 -28.62
CA ASP A 146 -8.80 -7.22 -28.83
C ASP A 146 -9.14 -6.41 -27.57
N PHE A 147 -8.64 -6.81 -26.40
CA PHE A 147 -8.74 -6.04 -25.16
C PHE A 147 -7.76 -4.86 -25.23
N GLY A 148 -8.25 -3.72 -25.74
CA GLY A 148 -7.55 -2.45 -25.60
C GLY A 148 -7.52 -1.97 -24.15
N ASP A 149 -7.06 -0.74 -23.91
CA ASP A 149 -6.90 -0.18 -22.56
C ASP A 149 -8.22 -0.13 -21.76
N GLU A 150 -9.35 0.09 -22.42
CA GLU A 150 -10.69 0.14 -21.81
C GLU A 150 -11.33 -1.26 -21.61
N GLY A 151 -10.79 -2.30 -22.26
CA GLY A 151 -11.38 -3.64 -22.32
C GLY A 151 -12.33 -3.85 -23.51
N LEU A 152 -13.06 -4.96 -23.51
CA LEU A 152 -14.07 -5.30 -24.52
C LEU A 152 -15.47 -4.92 -24.07
N ARG A 153 -16.22 -4.23 -24.93
CA ARG A 153 -17.57 -3.81 -24.59
C ARG A 153 -18.53 -5.01 -24.49
N LEU A 154 -19.18 -5.12 -23.35
CA LEU A 154 -20.27 -6.05 -23.05
C LEU A 154 -21.58 -5.27 -23.02
N THR A 155 -22.54 -5.59 -23.89
CA THR A 155 -23.85 -4.96 -23.91
C THR A 155 -24.89 -5.91 -23.34
N LEU A 156 -25.58 -5.45 -22.30
CA LEU A 156 -26.75 -6.13 -21.72
C LEU A 156 -28.01 -5.49 -22.31
N ILE A 157 -28.88 -6.32 -22.86
CA ILE A 157 -30.13 -5.90 -23.51
C ILE A 157 -31.26 -6.47 -22.67
N PRO A 158 -31.87 -5.67 -21.77
CA PRO A 158 -32.94 -6.17 -20.92
C PRO A 158 -34.18 -6.55 -21.74
N GLU A 159 -35.01 -7.43 -21.19
CA GLU A 159 -36.36 -7.68 -21.72
C GLU A 159 -37.22 -6.40 -21.68
N GLU A 160 -37.04 -5.58 -20.64
CA GLU A 160 -37.70 -4.29 -20.44
C GLU A 160 -36.68 -3.19 -20.09
N GLY A 161 -36.72 -2.06 -20.79
CA GLY A 161 -35.83 -0.92 -20.56
C GLY A 161 -34.78 -0.73 -21.66
N ASN A 162 -33.76 0.10 -21.37
CA ASN A 162 -32.72 0.44 -22.33
C ASN A 162 -31.50 -0.48 -22.19
N PRO A 163 -30.87 -0.88 -23.32
CA PRO A 163 -29.58 -1.55 -23.27
C PRO A 163 -28.52 -0.67 -22.62
N PHE A 164 -27.66 -1.30 -21.83
CA PHE A 164 -26.52 -0.64 -21.20
C PHE A 164 -25.25 -1.44 -21.44
N SER A 165 -24.10 -0.83 -21.14
CA SER A 165 -22.81 -1.43 -21.45
C SER A 165 -21.88 -1.45 -20.24
N LEU A 166 -21.20 -2.58 -20.11
CA LEU A 166 -20.08 -2.81 -19.22
C LEU A 166 -18.84 -3.06 -20.08
N TYR A 167 -17.69 -3.19 -19.44
CA TYR A 167 -16.45 -3.56 -20.13
C TYR A 167 -15.86 -4.81 -19.48
N LEU A 168 -15.71 -5.85 -20.30
CA LEU A 168 -14.90 -7.01 -19.97
C LEU A 168 -13.45 -6.58 -19.95
N GLN A 169 -12.74 -6.99 -18.91
CA GLN A 169 -11.32 -6.79 -18.78
C GLN A 169 -10.66 -8.14 -18.57
N ILE A 170 -9.42 -8.25 -19.02
CA ILE A 170 -8.57 -9.35 -18.57
C ILE A 170 -7.95 -8.84 -17.27
N PRO A 171 -8.33 -9.39 -16.09
CA PRO A 171 -7.68 -9.05 -14.85
C PRO A 171 -6.21 -9.28 -15.06
N TYR A 172 -5.42 -8.37 -14.50
CA TYR A 172 -3.99 -8.55 -14.54
C TYR A 172 -3.66 -9.78 -13.69
N ILE A 173 -3.43 -10.93 -14.34
CA ILE A 173 -2.93 -12.12 -13.67
C ILE A 173 -1.47 -11.84 -13.33
N GLY A 174 -1.22 -11.51 -12.07
CA GLY A 174 0.08 -11.20 -11.54
C GLY A 174 0.10 -10.00 -10.61
N PHE A 175 1.28 -9.42 -10.48
CA PHE A 175 1.53 -8.24 -9.66
C PHE A 175 1.20 -6.93 -10.38
N SER A 176 0.35 -6.09 -9.79
CA SER A 176 0.10 -4.71 -10.21
C SER A 176 0.55 -3.72 -9.14
N LEU A 177 1.01 -2.56 -9.58
CA LEU A 177 1.31 -1.41 -8.73
C LEU A 177 0.56 -0.20 -9.28
N TYR A 178 -0.10 0.55 -8.40
CA TYR A 178 -0.88 1.73 -8.73
C TYR A 178 -0.32 2.95 -8.00
N ASP A 179 -0.34 4.10 -8.68
CA ASP A 179 -0.05 5.40 -8.07
C ASP A 179 -1.27 5.97 -7.32
N SER A 180 -1.12 7.18 -6.79
CA SER A 180 -2.15 7.89 -6.02
C SER A 180 -3.40 8.26 -6.83
N GLU A 181 -3.28 8.32 -8.16
CA GLU A 181 -4.38 8.58 -9.08
C GLU A 181 -5.08 7.28 -9.53
N GLY A 182 -4.54 6.12 -9.15
CA GLY A 182 -5.05 4.80 -9.53
C GLY A 182 -4.54 4.31 -10.89
N ASN A 183 -3.52 4.96 -11.47
CA ASN A 183 -2.92 4.53 -12.72
C ASN A 183 -1.91 3.39 -12.46
N LYS A 184 -1.80 2.44 -13.39
CA LYS A 184 -0.80 1.37 -13.31
C LYS A 184 0.61 1.91 -13.56
N VAL A 185 1.54 1.51 -12.71
CA VAL A 185 2.95 1.91 -12.75
C VAL A 185 3.80 0.70 -13.14
N HIS A 186 4.82 0.93 -13.99
CA HIS A 186 5.69 -0.11 -14.52
C HIS A 186 7.16 0.33 -14.54
N ASN A 187 8.07 -0.65 -14.61
CA ASN A 187 9.52 -0.49 -14.80
C ASN A 187 10.22 0.22 -13.64
N GLU A 188 10.75 1.42 -13.83
CA GLU A 188 11.56 2.14 -12.84
C GLU A 188 10.72 3.22 -12.17
N LEU A 189 10.74 3.23 -10.84
CA LEU A 189 9.96 4.12 -10.01
C LEU A 189 10.85 4.68 -8.91
N GLU A 190 10.83 6.00 -8.78
CA GLU A 190 11.43 6.72 -7.66
C GLU A 190 10.30 7.34 -6.84
N VAL A 191 10.14 6.88 -5.60
CA VAL A 191 9.04 7.29 -4.70
C VAL A 191 9.62 8.07 -3.55
N ALA A 192 9.10 9.26 -3.27
CA ALA A 192 9.48 10.00 -2.07
C ALA A 192 8.99 9.26 -0.81
N HIS A 193 9.81 9.17 0.23
CA HIS A 193 9.52 8.42 1.46
C HIS A 193 8.15 8.77 2.09
N ASP A 194 7.76 10.04 2.06
CA ASP A 194 6.47 10.54 2.57
C ASP A 194 5.27 10.18 1.70
N LYS A 195 5.50 9.72 0.46
CA LYS A 195 4.45 9.36 -0.51
C LYS A 195 4.29 7.86 -0.75
N VAL A 196 5.11 7.03 -0.10
CA VAL A 196 5.09 5.57 -0.32
C VAL A 196 3.72 4.96 -0.01
N ASP A 197 3.03 5.48 1.00
CA ASP A 197 1.68 5.06 1.40
C ASP A 197 0.59 5.42 0.39
N GLU A 198 0.86 6.35 -0.53
CA GLU A 198 -0.09 6.73 -1.59
C GLU A 198 -0.13 5.69 -2.73
N TYR A 199 0.89 4.83 -2.83
CA TYR A 199 0.95 3.76 -3.81
C TYR A 199 0.31 2.48 -3.26
N ARG A 200 -0.38 1.74 -4.12
CA ARG A 200 -1.04 0.48 -3.75
C ARG A 200 -0.57 -0.66 -4.63
N TYR A 201 -0.33 -1.82 -4.03
CA TYR A 201 -0.09 -3.04 -4.78
C TYR A 201 -1.32 -3.95 -4.74
N GLU A 202 -1.41 -4.80 -5.74
CA GLU A 202 -2.41 -5.85 -5.85
C GLU A 202 -1.77 -7.06 -6.54
N PHE A 203 -2.02 -8.26 -6.00
CA PHE A 203 -1.62 -9.51 -6.63
C PHE A 203 -2.84 -10.41 -6.82
N VAL A 204 -3.17 -10.66 -8.08
CA VAL A 204 -4.21 -11.61 -8.47
C VAL A 204 -3.51 -12.81 -9.11
N GLY A 205 -3.69 -13.98 -8.53
CA GLY A 205 -3.07 -15.22 -9.01
C GLY A 205 -4.07 -16.25 -9.49
N ASP A 206 -3.57 -17.18 -10.29
CA ASP A 206 -4.26 -18.37 -10.81
C ASP A 206 -3.33 -19.59 -10.70
N ASP A 207 -3.77 -20.75 -11.19
CA ASP A 207 -2.97 -21.99 -11.19
C ASP A 207 -1.62 -21.84 -11.92
N ASN A 208 -1.49 -20.88 -12.83
CA ASN A 208 -0.30 -20.62 -13.64
C ASN A 208 0.56 -19.46 -13.11
N ASN A 209 0.09 -18.69 -12.13
CA ASN A 209 0.72 -17.48 -11.59
C ASN A 209 0.30 -17.23 -10.14
N ASP A 210 0.63 -18.17 -9.27
CA ASP A 210 0.33 -18.10 -7.83
C ASP A 210 1.40 -17.34 -7.03
N ARG A 211 2.44 -16.77 -7.67
CA ARG A 211 3.58 -16.20 -6.94
C ARG A 211 4.37 -15.13 -7.67
N PHE A 212 5.09 -14.32 -6.92
CA PHE A 212 6.11 -13.41 -7.44
C PHE A 212 7.37 -13.40 -6.57
N THR A 213 8.50 -12.95 -7.14
CA THR A 213 9.74 -12.74 -6.39
C THR A 213 9.83 -11.30 -5.93
N LEU A 214 10.16 -11.10 -4.65
CA LEU A 214 10.40 -9.80 -4.04
C LEU A 214 11.86 -9.72 -3.59
N GLN A 215 12.65 -8.82 -4.17
CA GLN A 215 14.04 -8.58 -3.76
C GLN A 215 14.10 -7.22 -3.09
N LEU A 216 14.61 -7.14 -1.87
CA LEU A 216 14.71 -5.88 -1.13
C LEU A 216 16.16 -5.49 -0.86
N ASP A 217 16.41 -4.18 -0.77
CA ASP A 217 17.70 -3.54 -0.48
C ASP A 217 18.84 -4.12 -1.31
N ASP A 218 18.77 -3.96 -2.63
CA ASP A 218 19.78 -4.44 -3.58
C ASP A 218 20.05 -5.94 -3.47
N ASN A 219 18.96 -6.71 -3.43
CA ASN A 219 19.00 -8.17 -3.37
C ASN A 219 19.67 -8.68 -2.07
N LYS A 220 19.71 -7.89 -1.00
CA LYS A 220 20.12 -8.37 0.34
C LYS A 220 19.09 -9.31 0.93
N LEU A 221 17.80 -9.04 0.71
CA LEU A 221 16.70 -9.91 1.08
C LEU A 221 16.02 -10.42 -0.19
N VAL A 222 15.70 -11.72 -0.25
CA VAL A 222 15.14 -12.35 -1.45
C VAL A 222 14.03 -13.30 -1.06
N TYR A 223 12.80 -12.88 -1.33
CA TYR A 223 11.59 -13.59 -0.98
C TYR A 223 10.85 -14.11 -2.21
N ILE A 224 10.03 -15.12 -1.97
CA ILE A 224 8.94 -15.51 -2.86
C ILE A 224 7.63 -15.34 -2.10
N CYS A 225 6.74 -14.53 -2.66
CA CYS A 225 5.41 -14.29 -2.13
C CYS A 225 4.45 -15.24 -2.87
N VAL A 226 3.81 -16.15 -2.15
CA VAL A 226 2.93 -17.18 -2.71
C VAL A 226 1.51 -16.95 -2.23
N LEU A 227 0.57 -16.79 -3.16
CA LEU A 227 -0.84 -16.56 -2.89
C LEU A 227 -1.50 -17.80 -2.28
N ARG A 228 -2.30 -17.58 -1.25
CA ARG A 228 -3.31 -18.52 -0.75
C ARG A 228 -4.68 -17.99 -1.12
N HIS A 229 -5.33 -18.70 -2.04
CA HIS A 229 -6.63 -18.31 -2.58
C HIS A 229 -7.75 -18.24 -1.52
N GLU A 230 -7.66 -19.04 -0.46
CA GLU A 230 -8.72 -19.13 0.57
C GLU A 230 -8.88 -17.82 1.38
N ASP A 231 -7.79 -17.07 1.59
CA ASP A 231 -7.77 -15.95 2.55
C ASP A 231 -7.33 -14.61 1.94
N ALA A 232 -7.10 -14.55 0.62
CA ALA A 232 -6.50 -13.38 -0.05
C ALA A 232 -5.19 -12.93 0.65
N GLN A 233 -4.33 -13.90 1.00
CA GLN A 233 -3.05 -13.68 1.69
C GLN A 233 -1.88 -14.19 0.85
N LEU A 234 -0.75 -13.49 0.94
CA LEU A 234 0.55 -13.87 0.41
C LEU A 234 1.42 -14.42 1.54
N VAL A 235 1.82 -15.68 1.43
CA VAL A 235 2.84 -16.27 2.30
C VAL A 235 4.21 -15.85 1.80
N VAL A 236 4.95 -15.13 2.62
CA VAL A 236 6.30 -14.66 2.32
C VAL A 236 7.29 -15.73 2.74
N ARG A 237 8.07 -16.23 1.79
CA ARG A 237 9.08 -17.27 2.02
C ARG A 237 10.46 -16.82 1.63
N ASP A 238 11.45 -17.06 2.47
CA ASP A 238 12.84 -16.72 2.21
C ASP A 238 13.49 -17.74 1.25
N GLN A 239 13.90 -17.26 0.07
CA GLN A 239 14.56 -18.11 -0.93
C GLN A 239 15.92 -18.64 -0.47
N ARG A 240 16.60 -17.93 0.42
CA ARG A 240 17.90 -18.32 0.98
C ARG A 240 17.77 -19.30 2.13
N GLN A 241 16.63 -19.31 2.81
CA GLN A 241 16.35 -20.22 3.92
C GLN A 241 15.47 -21.42 3.52
N ARG A 242 15.74 -22.03 2.36
CA ARG A 242 14.99 -23.20 1.86
C ARG A 242 13.46 -22.97 1.83
N LEU A 243 13.02 -21.76 1.49
CA LEU A 243 11.61 -21.38 1.45
C LEU A 243 10.92 -21.43 2.83
N ALA A 244 11.64 -21.14 3.92
CA ALA A 244 11.01 -20.99 5.22
C ALA A 244 9.99 -19.84 5.19
N VAL A 245 8.83 -20.05 5.83
CA VAL A 245 7.82 -18.99 5.98
C VAL A 245 8.35 -17.98 6.98
N VAL A 246 8.46 -16.72 6.56
CA VAL A 246 8.95 -15.63 7.40
C VAL A 246 7.87 -14.61 7.74
N ASP A 247 6.83 -14.51 6.90
CA ASP A 247 5.73 -13.59 7.12
C ASP A 247 4.45 -13.98 6.34
N GLN A 248 3.35 -13.29 6.62
CA GLN A 248 2.12 -13.31 5.84
C GLN A 248 1.60 -11.88 5.68
N ILE A 249 1.37 -11.48 4.42
CA ILE A 249 0.85 -10.15 4.08
C ILE A 249 -0.41 -10.30 3.22
N PRO A 250 -1.33 -9.32 3.21
CA PRO A 250 -2.48 -9.34 2.30
C PRO A 250 -2.09 -9.43 0.82
N SER A 251 -2.98 -9.91 -0.05
CA SER A 251 -2.75 -9.90 -1.51
C SER A 251 -2.89 -8.51 -2.15
N GLU A 252 -3.46 -7.55 -1.43
CA GLU A 252 -3.50 -6.13 -1.79
C GLU A 252 -3.19 -5.25 -0.58
N GLY A 253 -2.54 -4.11 -0.79
CA GLY A 253 -2.17 -3.24 0.32
C GLY A 253 -1.38 -2.02 -0.11
N LYS A 254 -0.82 -1.32 0.87
CA LYS A 254 0.06 -0.18 0.60
C LYS A 254 1.43 -0.64 0.14
N LEU A 255 2.10 0.15 -0.70
CA LEU A 255 3.46 -0.18 -1.11
C LEU A 255 4.41 -0.29 0.10
N SER A 256 4.26 0.55 1.12
CA SER A 256 5.08 0.52 2.34
C SER A 256 5.03 -0.82 3.07
N GLU A 257 3.85 -1.45 3.13
CA GLU A 257 3.65 -2.78 3.71
C GLU A 257 4.42 -3.85 2.94
N LEU A 258 4.39 -3.80 1.60
CA LEU A 258 5.15 -4.70 0.73
C LEU A 258 6.66 -4.45 0.81
N MET A 259 7.07 -3.20 1.01
CA MET A 259 8.48 -2.81 1.10
C MET A 259 9.14 -3.28 2.40
N MET A 260 8.38 -3.62 3.45
CA MET A 260 8.92 -4.16 4.72
C MET A 260 10.05 -3.28 5.29
N ASN A 261 9.89 -1.95 5.20
CA ASN A 261 10.88 -0.91 5.55
C ASN A 261 12.22 -0.98 4.76
N ALA A 262 12.23 -1.58 3.58
CA ALA A 262 13.34 -1.51 2.64
C ALA A 262 13.32 -0.19 1.84
N HIS A 263 14.48 0.22 1.34
CA HIS A 263 14.66 1.46 0.57
C HIS A 263 14.70 1.21 -0.93
N SER A 264 14.95 -0.03 -1.34
CA SER A 264 14.79 -0.45 -2.74
C SER A 264 14.09 -1.80 -2.82
N ALA A 265 13.27 -1.96 -3.86
CA ALA A 265 12.64 -3.23 -4.17
C ALA A 265 12.72 -3.53 -5.67
N LEU A 266 12.95 -4.80 -5.97
CA LEU A 266 12.78 -5.38 -7.29
C LEU A 266 11.74 -6.49 -7.22
N ILE A 267 10.54 -6.19 -7.72
CA ILE A 267 9.47 -7.16 -7.88
C ILE A 267 9.61 -7.80 -9.26
N LYS A 268 9.58 -9.14 -9.32
CA LYS A 268 9.59 -9.92 -10.55
C LYS A 268 8.37 -10.83 -10.58
N ASN A 269 7.49 -10.60 -11.54
CA ASN A 269 6.38 -11.49 -11.83
C ASN A 269 6.36 -11.81 -13.33
N LYS A 270 6.53 -13.09 -13.68
CA LYS A 270 6.73 -13.55 -15.07
C LYS A 270 7.74 -12.66 -15.81
N ASN A 271 7.30 -11.97 -16.88
CA ASN A 271 8.10 -11.10 -17.72
C ASN A 271 8.15 -9.63 -17.26
N TYR A 272 7.44 -9.28 -16.21
CA TYR A 272 7.35 -7.92 -15.69
C TYR A 272 8.27 -7.72 -14.49
N ARG A 273 8.81 -6.50 -14.42
CA ARG A 273 9.78 -6.09 -13.40
C ARG A 273 9.47 -4.67 -12.96
N TRP A 274 9.41 -4.47 -11.65
CA TRP A 274 9.27 -3.16 -11.02
C TRP A 274 10.51 -2.93 -10.16
N ARG A 275 11.26 -1.89 -10.48
CA ARG A 275 12.41 -1.38 -9.72
C ARG A 275 11.94 -0.13 -9.00
N ILE A 276 11.78 -0.24 -7.70
CA ILE A 276 11.30 0.83 -6.85
C ILE A 276 12.45 1.28 -5.98
N ASN A 277 12.76 2.57 -6.01
CA ASN A 277 13.68 3.21 -5.09
C ASN A 277 12.89 4.21 -4.26
N ILE A 278 12.99 4.09 -2.94
CA ILE A 278 12.49 5.10 -2.02
C ILE A 278 13.57 6.17 -1.92
N ALA A 279 13.32 7.30 -2.57
CA ALA A 279 14.09 8.50 -2.35
C ALA A 279 13.71 9.08 -0.99
N GLY A 280 14.71 9.55 -0.23
CA GLY A 280 14.44 10.28 1.01
C GLY A 280 13.47 11.42 0.72
N SER A 281 12.40 11.54 1.51
CA SER A 281 11.45 12.65 1.40
C SER A 281 12.23 13.94 1.22
N SER A 282 11.89 14.72 0.20
CA SER A 282 12.30 16.11 0.10
C SER A 282 11.61 16.86 1.24
N ILE A 283 12.12 16.68 2.46
CA ILE A 283 12.24 17.83 3.33
C ILE A 283 13.13 18.76 2.50
N THR A 284 12.54 19.82 1.98
CA THR A 284 13.20 20.94 1.32
C THR A 284 14.14 21.61 2.32
N HIS A 285 15.20 20.92 2.71
CA HIS A 285 16.41 21.56 3.19
C HIS A 285 17.30 21.68 1.95
N GLU A 286 17.21 22.83 1.29
CA GLU A 286 18.17 23.31 0.28
C GLU A 286 19.59 23.51 0.86
N VAL A 287 19.81 23.11 2.11
CA VAL A 287 21.07 23.25 2.84
C VAL A 287 21.56 21.85 3.20
N GLU A 288 22.73 21.47 2.70
CA GLU A 288 23.51 20.34 3.22
C GLU A 288 23.66 20.52 4.73
N LEU A 289 22.99 19.68 5.51
CA LEU A 289 23.15 19.66 6.95
C LEU A 289 24.50 19.01 7.28
N GLU A 290 25.37 19.75 7.95
CA GLU A 290 26.62 19.21 8.47
C GLU A 290 26.31 18.20 9.60
N ILE A 291 26.87 17.00 9.49
CA ILE A 291 26.57 15.88 10.41
C ILE A 291 27.52 15.92 11.60
N THR A 292 27.36 16.97 12.40
CA THR A 292 28.03 17.16 13.70
C THR A 292 27.00 17.23 14.83
N PRO A 293 27.38 16.86 16.07
CA PRO A 293 26.49 16.92 17.21
C PRO A 293 25.81 18.29 17.37
N GLU A 294 26.58 19.37 17.25
CA GLU A 294 26.09 20.74 17.43
C GLU A 294 25.05 21.12 16.38
N SER A 295 25.30 20.78 15.11
CA SER A 295 24.40 21.07 13.99
C SER A 295 23.10 20.28 14.10
N LEU A 296 23.19 19.00 14.50
CA LEU A 296 22.03 18.14 14.71
C LEU A 296 21.15 18.63 15.87
N VAL A 297 21.75 19.00 17.00
CA VAL A 297 21.03 19.55 18.16
C VAL A 297 20.39 20.91 17.83
N ALA A 298 21.11 21.78 17.12
CA ALA A 298 20.57 23.06 16.67
C ALA A 298 19.38 22.88 15.72
N PHE A 299 19.46 21.91 14.81
CA PHE A 299 18.38 21.56 13.90
C PHE A 299 17.12 21.15 14.65
N ILE A 300 17.21 20.25 15.64
CA ILE A 300 16.04 19.82 16.42
C ILE A 300 15.40 21.02 17.13
N LYS A 301 16.21 21.89 17.76
CA LYS A 301 15.71 23.10 18.42
C LYS A 301 14.96 24.02 17.46
N GLU A 302 15.46 24.20 16.24
CA GLU A 302 14.81 24.98 15.21
C GLU A 302 13.46 24.37 14.80
N GLN A 303 13.41 23.06 14.59
CA GLN A 303 12.17 22.37 14.20
C GLN A 303 11.10 22.41 15.30
N MET A 304 11.52 22.27 16.57
CA MET A 304 10.60 22.45 17.71
C MET A 304 10.09 23.88 17.81
N ALA A 305 10.94 24.88 17.59
CA ALA A 305 10.54 26.29 17.59
C ALA A 305 9.53 26.64 16.47
N LYS A 306 9.54 25.88 15.37
CA LYS A 306 8.54 25.97 14.29
C LYS A 306 7.18 25.37 14.67
N GLY A 307 7.06 24.74 15.85
CA GLY A 307 5.81 24.17 16.34
C GLY A 307 5.43 22.86 15.67
N ILE A 308 6.40 22.11 15.13
CA ILE A 308 6.16 20.77 14.61
C ILE A 308 5.78 19.86 15.78
N ASP A 309 4.74 19.07 15.59
CA ASP A 309 4.31 18.04 16.53
C ASP A 309 5.44 17.05 16.88
N ILE A 310 5.55 16.65 18.15
CA ILE A 310 6.68 15.86 18.66
C ILE A 310 6.77 14.50 17.99
N ASP A 311 5.64 13.82 17.79
CA ASP A 311 5.62 12.48 17.20
C ASP A 311 6.02 12.55 15.72
N THR A 312 5.49 13.55 15.02
CA THR A 312 5.85 13.85 13.62
C THR A 312 7.33 14.19 13.48
N LEU A 313 7.86 15.02 14.39
CA LEU A 313 9.27 15.38 14.43
C LEU A 313 10.13 14.14 14.69
N GLY A 314 9.79 13.32 15.69
CA GLY A 314 10.53 12.09 16.02
C GLY A 314 10.65 11.15 14.82
N GLN A 315 9.55 10.89 14.11
CA GLN A 315 9.58 10.06 12.90
C GLN A 315 10.49 10.66 11.81
N SER A 316 10.41 11.97 11.59
CA SER A 316 11.25 12.65 10.59
C SER A 316 12.74 12.57 10.93
N LEU A 317 13.10 12.69 12.21
CA LEU A 317 14.47 12.59 12.68
C LEU A 317 15.01 11.17 12.51
N ILE A 318 14.24 10.13 12.85
CA ILE A 318 14.68 8.74 12.65
C ILE A 318 14.97 8.45 11.17
N ALA A 319 14.20 9.01 10.24
CA ALA A 319 14.47 8.87 8.81
C ALA A 319 15.82 9.50 8.39
N MET A 320 16.30 10.52 9.10
CA MET A 320 17.59 11.16 8.82
C MET A 320 18.79 10.24 9.05
N GLU A 321 18.69 9.27 9.97
CA GLU A 321 19.76 8.31 10.25
C GLU A 321 20.22 7.59 8.99
N GLN A 322 19.27 7.14 8.18
CA GLN A 322 19.53 6.46 6.91
C GLN A 322 20.05 7.41 5.84
N LYS A 323 19.43 8.60 5.72
CA LYS A 323 19.79 9.59 4.70
C LYS A 323 21.23 10.08 4.86
N TYR A 324 21.65 10.34 6.10
CA TYR A 324 22.94 10.96 6.40
C TYR A 324 23.96 10.00 7.02
N ALA A 325 23.62 8.71 7.09
CA ALA A 325 24.46 7.64 7.63
C ALA A 325 24.98 7.98 9.04
N PHE A 326 24.08 8.10 10.00
CA PHE A 326 24.42 8.23 11.43
C PHE A 326 23.34 7.61 12.29
N GLN A 327 23.50 7.59 13.62
CA GLN A 327 22.43 7.25 14.54
C GLN A 327 22.36 8.28 15.66
N TRP A 328 21.15 8.67 16.06
CA TRP A 328 20.95 9.64 17.13
C TRP A 328 21.56 9.17 18.45
N PHE A 329 21.57 7.86 18.71
CA PHE A 329 22.21 7.33 19.93
C PHE A 329 23.74 7.48 19.97
N TRP A 330 24.37 7.92 18.88
CA TRP A 330 25.78 8.30 18.91
C TRP A 330 26.01 9.63 19.64
N LEU A 331 24.97 10.45 19.83
CA LEU A 331 25.08 11.65 20.66
C LEU A 331 25.41 11.26 22.11
N LYS A 332 26.30 12.04 22.71
CA LYS A 332 26.66 11.93 24.12
C LYS A 332 25.78 12.86 24.94
N ASP A 333 25.64 12.55 26.22
CA ASP A 333 24.92 13.39 27.19
C ASP A 333 25.43 14.85 27.19
N SER A 334 26.74 15.04 26.96
CA SER A 334 27.37 16.36 26.86
C SER A 334 27.05 17.15 25.58
N ASP A 335 26.43 16.53 24.57
CA ASP A 335 26.24 17.13 23.24
C ASP A 335 25.03 18.07 23.19
N TRP A 336 24.14 18.02 24.18
CA TRP A 336 23.02 18.95 24.29
C TRP A 336 22.89 19.57 25.69
N SER A 337 22.09 20.63 25.79
CA SER A 337 21.83 21.31 27.06
C SER A 337 20.60 20.74 27.74
N HIS A 338 20.67 20.60 29.06
CA HIS A 338 19.59 20.12 29.93
C HIS A 338 18.81 21.27 30.59
N ASP A 339 18.88 22.48 30.01
CA ASP A 339 18.23 23.67 30.57
C ASP A 339 16.71 23.68 30.32
N ASP A 340 16.24 22.94 29.32
CA ASP A 340 14.82 22.77 28.98
C ASP A 340 14.38 21.32 29.21
N PRO A 341 13.54 21.05 30.23
CA PRO A 341 13.07 19.70 30.55
C PRO A 341 12.30 19.00 29.43
N MET A 342 11.57 19.77 28.59
CA MET A 342 10.81 19.21 27.47
C MET A 342 11.74 18.76 26.35
N PHE A 343 12.73 19.60 26.05
CA PHE A 343 13.78 19.27 25.08
C PHE A 343 14.62 18.07 25.56
N ASP A 344 15.01 18.06 26.83
CA ASP A 344 15.81 16.97 27.41
C ASP A 344 15.05 15.64 27.40
N MET A 345 13.76 15.64 27.77
CA MET A 345 12.93 14.43 27.69
C MET A 345 12.83 13.91 26.25
N PHE A 346 12.67 14.82 25.28
CA PHE A 346 12.62 14.45 23.87
C PHE A 346 13.94 13.87 23.38
N MET A 347 15.08 14.49 23.70
CA MET A 347 16.40 13.99 23.30
C MET A 347 16.67 12.59 23.87
N ASN A 348 16.33 12.37 25.14
CA ASN A 348 16.44 11.07 25.78
C ASN A 348 15.56 10.01 25.09
N GLN A 349 14.32 10.36 24.72
CA GLN A 349 13.44 9.48 23.96
C GLN A 349 13.98 9.18 22.56
N LEU A 350 14.48 10.18 21.84
CA LEU A 350 15.03 10.03 20.49
C LEU A 350 16.25 9.11 20.49
N VAL A 351 17.19 9.31 21.43
CA VAL A 351 18.38 8.45 21.61
C VAL A 351 17.97 7.02 21.96
N ALA A 352 17.03 6.84 22.88
CA ALA A 352 16.53 5.51 23.24
C ALA A 352 15.85 4.82 22.06
N PHE A 353 15.03 5.56 21.29
CA PHE A 353 14.33 5.04 20.13
C PHE A 353 15.29 4.65 19.01
N SER A 354 16.28 5.50 18.72
CA SER A 354 17.40 5.23 17.81
C SER A 354 18.15 3.96 18.21
N TYR A 355 18.39 3.76 19.51
CA TYR A 355 19.07 2.57 20.01
C TYR A 355 18.26 1.29 19.79
N VAL A 356 16.94 1.29 20.00
CA VAL A 356 16.11 0.09 19.79
C VAL A 356 15.61 -0.06 18.35
N SER A 357 15.88 0.94 17.50
CA SER A 357 15.46 0.96 16.10
C SER A 357 16.16 -0.16 15.33
N GLN A 358 15.35 -1.04 14.77
CA GLN A 358 15.79 -2.20 14.02
C GLN A 358 14.90 -2.39 12.79
N LYS A 359 15.43 -3.05 11.76
CA LYS A 359 14.58 -3.44 10.61
C LYS A 359 13.50 -4.42 11.09
N PRO A 360 12.25 -4.34 10.57
CA PRO A 360 11.20 -5.31 10.89
C PRO A 360 11.65 -6.74 10.64
N ILE A 361 12.45 -6.94 9.60
CA ILE A 361 13.08 -8.21 9.29
C ILE A 361 14.56 -8.17 9.66
N GLN A 362 14.92 -9.02 10.61
CA GLN A 362 16.28 -9.22 11.06
C GLN A 362 16.99 -10.22 10.15
N GLY A 363 18.29 -10.00 9.94
CA GLY A 363 19.15 -10.91 9.19
C GLY A 363 19.28 -12.25 9.91
N ASP A 364 19.26 -13.34 9.14
CA ASP A 364 19.21 -14.69 9.69
C ASP A 364 20.47 -15.07 10.51
N GLN A 365 20.37 -16.13 11.33
CA GLN A 365 21.47 -16.59 12.19
C GLN A 365 22.74 -16.96 11.41
N LEU A 366 22.63 -17.45 10.18
CA LEU A 366 23.79 -17.81 9.36
C LEU A 366 24.50 -16.54 8.85
N GLN A 367 23.74 -15.54 8.41
CA GLN A 367 24.25 -14.23 8.03
C GLN A 367 24.87 -13.51 9.21
N ALA A 368 24.23 -13.53 10.38
CA ALA A 368 24.80 -13.00 11.62
C ALA A 368 26.13 -13.70 11.95
N ARG A 369 26.20 -15.03 11.80
CA ARG A 369 27.44 -15.80 12.00
C ARG A 369 28.54 -15.42 11.00
N ASN A 370 28.18 -15.23 9.73
CA ASN A 370 29.12 -14.83 8.68
C ASN A 370 29.63 -13.40 8.90
N ASN A 371 28.77 -12.51 9.40
CA ASN A 371 29.11 -11.13 9.70
C ASN A 371 29.66 -10.91 11.12
N LYS A 372 29.76 -11.95 11.96
CA LYS A 372 30.17 -11.86 13.37
C LYS A 372 31.42 -11.00 13.61
N ARG A 373 32.43 -11.13 12.73
CA ARG A 373 33.67 -10.33 12.83
C ARG A 373 33.43 -8.84 12.54
N LYS A 374 32.60 -8.53 11.54
CA LYS A 374 32.23 -7.15 11.19
C LYS A 374 31.37 -6.53 12.28
N ILE A 375 30.36 -7.25 12.76
CA ILE A 375 29.51 -6.84 13.89
C ILE A 375 30.39 -6.50 15.10
N LYS A 376 31.31 -7.40 15.50
CA LYS A 376 32.24 -7.14 16.62
C LYS A 376 33.13 -5.91 16.38
N ARG A 377 33.60 -5.67 15.15
CA ARG A 377 34.39 -4.49 14.81
C ARG A 377 33.56 -3.21 14.96
N CYS A 378 32.37 -3.15 14.37
CA CYS A 378 31.49 -1.98 14.46
C CYS A 378 31.04 -1.70 15.89
N ALA A 379 30.72 -2.73 16.68
CA ALA A 379 30.39 -2.56 18.10
C ALA A 379 31.55 -1.94 18.90
N LYS A 380 32.81 -2.32 18.59
CA LYS A 380 34.00 -1.70 19.19
C LYS A 380 34.16 -0.23 18.80
N LEU A 381 33.86 0.14 17.56
CA LEU A 381 33.91 1.55 17.12
C LEU A 381 32.89 2.39 17.91
N ILE A 382 31.66 1.90 18.04
CA ILE A 382 30.63 2.56 18.87
C ILE A 382 31.09 2.70 20.32
N LYS A 383 31.75 1.69 20.89
CA LYS A 383 32.31 1.77 22.24
C LYS A 383 33.42 2.80 22.38
N ALA A 384 34.40 2.78 21.47
CA ALA A 384 35.48 3.76 21.46
C ALA A 384 34.92 5.19 21.33
N HIS A 385 33.86 5.38 20.53
CA HIS A 385 33.15 6.64 20.41
C HIS A 385 32.47 7.08 21.71
N GLN A 386 31.73 6.17 22.36
CA GLN A 386 31.11 6.41 23.66
C GLN A 386 32.14 6.80 24.73
N LYS A 387 33.35 6.24 24.69
CA LYS A 387 34.47 6.59 25.57
C LYS A 387 35.18 7.90 25.19
N GLY A 388 34.93 8.44 24.01
CA GLY A 388 35.65 9.60 23.47
C GLY A 388 37.06 9.30 22.97
N GLU A 389 37.39 8.03 22.73
CA GLU A 389 38.66 7.60 22.13
C GLU A 389 38.69 7.91 20.62
N ILE A 390 37.54 7.81 19.96
CA ILE A 390 37.34 8.19 18.56
C ILE A 390 36.05 9.03 18.43
N SER A 391 35.86 9.62 17.25
CA SER A 391 34.61 10.30 16.87
C SER A 391 34.00 9.61 15.65
N LEU A 392 32.85 8.95 15.82
CA LEU A 392 32.11 8.37 14.68
C LEU A 392 31.63 9.44 13.70
N TRP A 393 31.50 10.70 14.12
CA TRP A 393 31.13 11.83 13.27
C TRP A 393 32.22 12.17 12.25
N GLU A 394 33.47 11.84 12.55
CA GLU A 394 34.64 12.08 11.69
C GLU A 394 34.97 10.90 10.76
N GLU A 395 34.27 9.76 10.93
CA GLU A 395 34.45 8.59 10.09
C GLU A 395 33.85 8.81 8.70
N ASP A 396 34.42 8.14 7.70
CA ASP A 396 33.94 8.20 6.34
C ASP A 396 32.50 7.66 6.22
N GLU A 397 31.78 8.16 5.21
CA GLU A 397 30.37 7.82 5.01
C GLU A 397 30.17 6.31 4.76
N GLU A 398 31.12 5.62 4.13
CA GLU A 398 31.02 4.18 3.87
C GLU A 398 31.11 3.38 5.18
N GLN A 399 32.01 3.76 6.08
CA GLN A 399 32.17 3.17 7.40
C GLN A 399 30.93 3.41 8.27
N ARG A 400 30.36 4.62 8.24
CA ARG A 400 29.12 4.94 8.94
C ARG A 400 27.92 4.16 8.40
N LYS A 401 27.79 4.03 7.08
CA LYS A 401 26.76 3.19 6.43
C LYS A 401 26.90 1.72 6.81
N GLU A 402 28.13 1.20 6.91
CA GLU A 402 28.34 -0.19 7.34
C GLU A 402 27.88 -0.41 8.79
N ILE A 403 28.20 0.52 9.71
CA ILE A 403 27.74 0.46 11.10
C ILE A 403 26.21 0.45 11.14
N LEU A 404 25.57 1.42 10.49
CA LEU A 404 24.11 1.55 10.46
C LEU A 404 23.43 0.31 9.87
N HIS A 405 23.97 -0.22 8.77
CA HIS A 405 23.44 -1.42 8.14
C HIS A 405 23.53 -2.63 9.06
N LEU A 406 24.70 -2.87 9.68
CA LEU A 406 24.90 -4.02 10.56
C LEU A 406 24.09 -3.88 11.85
N PHE A 407 23.99 -2.69 12.41
CA PHE A 407 23.21 -2.41 13.62
C PHE A 407 21.72 -2.66 13.40
N SER A 408 21.15 -2.12 12.32
CA SER A 408 19.71 -2.25 12.05
C SER A 408 19.31 -3.64 11.56
N THR A 409 20.19 -4.32 10.80
CA THR A 409 19.91 -5.63 10.18
C THR A 409 20.19 -6.79 11.12
N PHE A 410 21.19 -6.71 11.98
CA PHE A 410 21.55 -7.77 12.93
C PHE A 410 21.45 -7.26 14.36
N HIS A 411 20.34 -6.61 14.70
CA HIS A 411 20.20 -5.82 15.91
C HIS A 411 20.45 -6.61 17.19
N SER A 412 19.75 -7.73 17.42
CA SER A 412 19.99 -8.53 18.64
C SER A 412 21.43 -9.05 18.74
N PRO A 413 22.02 -9.69 17.71
CA PRO A 413 23.43 -10.09 17.76
C PRO A 413 24.41 -8.92 17.93
N PHE A 414 24.08 -7.74 17.39
CA PHE A 414 24.91 -6.55 17.51
C PHE A 414 24.87 -6.01 18.94
N VAL A 415 23.67 -5.83 19.49
CA VAL A 415 23.44 -5.35 20.86
C VAL A 415 24.06 -6.30 21.88
N GLU A 416 23.88 -7.62 21.73
CA GLU A 416 24.53 -8.63 22.60
C GLU A 416 26.05 -8.43 22.68
N ILE A 417 26.71 -8.20 21.54
CA ILE A 417 28.16 -7.95 21.51
C ILE A 417 28.49 -6.56 22.07
N LEU A 418 27.68 -5.55 21.76
CA LEU A 418 27.90 -4.19 22.24
C LEU A 418 27.77 -4.09 23.77
N GLU A 419 26.84 -4.85 24.35
CA GLU A 419 26.63 -4.97 25.79
C GLU A 419 27.69 -5.85 26.45
N SER A 420 28.11 -6.97 25.84
CA SER A 420 29.18 -7.80 26.41
C SER A 420 30.51 -7.03 26.52
N LEU A 421 30.75 -6.06 25.63
CA LEU A 421 31.89 -5.15 25.71
C LEU A 421 31.78 -4.13 26.87
N LYS A 422 30.61 -3.97 27.52
CA LYS A 422 30.50 -3.24 28.80
C LYS A 422 30.98 -4.08 29.98
N ASP A 423 30.73 -5.39 29.94
CA ASP A 423 30.98 -6.30 31.07
C ASP A 423 32.44 -6.79 31.12
N GLU A 424 33.12 -6.94 29.98
CA GLU A 424 34.53 -7.40 29.92
C GLU A 424 35.53 -6.48 30.67
N GLU A 425 35.18 -5.22 30.96
CA GLU A 425 36.07 -4.26 31.63
C GLU A 425 35.77 -4.04 33.12
N THR A 426 34.64 -4.54 33.65
CA THR A 426 34.42 -4.53 35.12
C THR A 426 35.19 -5.64 35.83
N GLU A 427 35.70 -6.64 35.10
CA GLU A 427 36.55 -7.70 35.63
C GLU A 427 38.06 -7.40 35.55
N GLU A 428 38.51 -6.45 34.72
CA GLU A 428 39.94 -6.06 34.65
C GLU A 428 40.35 -4.96 35.65
N GLU A 429 39.40 -4.34 36.35
CA GLU A 429 39.66 -3.37 37.44
C GLU A 429 39.36 -3.91 38.86
N ALA A 430 39.19 -5.23 39.04
CA ALA A 430 38.95 -5.89 40.34
C ALA A 430 40.17 -6.64 40.91
#